data_AF-A0A9D8G4M6-F1
#
_entry.id   AF-A0A9D8G4M6-F1
#
_cell.length_a   1.000
_cell.length_b   1.000
_cell.length_c   1.000
_cell.angle_alpha   90.00
_cell.angle_beta   90.00
_cell.angle_gamma   90.00
#
_symmetry.space_group_name_H-M   'P 1'
#
loop_
_entity.id
_entity.type
_entity.pdbx_description
1 polymer ?
#
loop_
_entity_poly.entity_id
_entity_poly.type
_entity_poly.pdbx_seq_one_letter_code
_entity_poly.pdbx_strand_id
1 'polypeptide(L)'
;MELSLLAKARQKYQLQLPTLLQELDQIAFSKKPMQTPDSVKEYFPNTKGYPLLKGEKRGEKRRGRALKVGVVLSGGQASGGHNVIIGLFEALKQIHPESVLLGFLEGPSGIIEGRFKLLERKELDNYRNSGGFDLIGSGRT
;
A
#
# COMPACT_ATOMS: atom_id res chain seq x y z
N MET A 1 -21.19 6.93 -15.34
CA MET A 1 -21.20 8.39 -15.10
C MET A 1 -20.03 8.99 -15.84
N GLU A 2 -20.26 10.08 -16.56
CA GLU A 2 -19.16 10.79 -17.22
C GLU A 2 -18.32 11.55 -16.17
N LEU A 3 -17.00 11.45 -16.25
CA LEU A 3 -16.11 12.18 -15.34
C LEU A 3 -16.16 13.69 -15.64
N SER A 4 -16.16 14.52 -14.59
CA SER A 4 -16.02 15.96 -14.74
C SER A 4 -14.68 16.34 -15.39
N LEU A 5 -14.60 17.51 -16.02
CA LEU A 5 -13.35 18.01 -16.61
C LEU A 5 -12.21 18.07 -15.57
N LEU A 6 -12.52 18.47 -14.34
CA LEU A 6 -11.56 18.47 -13.24
C LEU A 6 -11.09 17.06 -12.89
N ALA A 7 -12.00 16.09 -12.81
CA ALA A 7 -11.63 14.70 -12.53
C ALA A 7 -10.73 14.12 -13.63
N LYS A 8 -11.08 14.37 -14.91
CA LYS A 8 -10.25 13.99 -16.07
C LYS A 8 -8.84 14.63 -16.01
N ALA A 9 -8.75 15.90 -15.59
CA ALA A 9 -7.47 16.58 -15.41
C ALA A 9 -6.66 16.00 -14.23
N ARG A 10 -7.31 15.72 -13.10
CA ARG A 10 -6.67 15.15 -11.91
C ARG A 10 -6.13 13.75 -12.14
N GLN A 11 -6.81 12.91 -12.93
CA GLN A 11 -6.30 11.58 -13.29
C GLN A 11 -4.94 11.62 -14.00
N LYS A 12 -4.64 12.70 -14.72
CA LYS A 12 -3.35 12.89 -15.43
C LYS A 12 -2.22 13.34 -14.52
N TYR A 13 -2.51 13.79 -13.30
CA TYR A 13 -1.48 14.27 -12.37
C TYR A 13 -0.57 13.12 -11.93
N GLN A 14 0.74 13.30 -12.09
CA GLN A 14 1.75 12.38 -11.60
C GLN A 14 2.21 12.80 -10.20
N LEU A 15 2.07 11.90 -9.24
CA LEU A 15 2.56 12.12 -7.88
C LEU A 15 4.07 12.18 -7.87
N GLN A 16 4.63 13.10 -7.09
CA GLN A 16 6.06 13.17 -6.87
C GLN A 16 6.48 12.10 -5.86
N LEU A 17 7.32 11.17 -6.31
CA LEU A 17 7.90 10.14 -5.45
C LEU A 17 9.27 10.60 -4.92
N PRO A 18 9.56 10.35 -3.62
CA PRO A 18 10.92 10.46 -3.11
C PRO A 18 11.89 9.68 -3.99
N THR A 19 13.08 10.25 -4.25
CA THR A 19 14.09 9.65 -5.15
C THR A 19 14.38 8.20 -4.80
N LEU A 20 14.40 7.86 -3.51
CA LEU A 20 14.63 6.51 -3.03
C LEU A 20 13.57 5.50 -3.51
N LEU A 21 12.31 5.92 -3.63
CA LEU A 21 11.19 5.05 -4.01
C LEU A 21 11.04 4.88 -5.53
N GLN A 22 11.79 5.64 -6.33
CA GLN A 22 11.79 5.48 -7.79
C GLN A 22 12.51 4.18 -8.21
N GLU A 23 13.49 3.73 -7.42
CA GLU A 23 14.31 2.54 -7.68
C GLU A 23 14.19 1.54 -6.51
N LEU A 24 13.03 0.88 -6.40
CA LEU A 24 12.73 -0.03 -5.29
C LEU A 24 13.70 -1.21 -5.16
N ASP A 25 14.31 -1.63 -6.28
CA ASP A 25 15.29 -2.72 -6.35
C ASP A 25 16.68 -2.33 -5.82
N GLN A 26 16.88 -1.06 -5.46
CA GLN A 26 18.14 -0.47 -5.01
C GLN A 26 18.05 0.07 -3.57
N ILE A 27 17.02 -0.29 -2.81
CA ILE A 27 16.87 0.17 -1.42
C ILE A 27 17.50 -0.85 -0.46
N ALA A 28 18.33 -0.36 0.46
CA ALA A 28 18.77 -1.08 1.64
C ALA A 28 18.20 -0.44 2.91
N PHE A 29 18.16 -1.19 4.00
CA PHE A 29 17.69 -0.69 5.29
C PHE A 29 18.78 -0.80 6.35
N SER A 30 19.14 0.33 6.94
CA SER A 30 19.91 0.37 8.19
C SER A 30 18.95 0.27 9.39
N LYS A 31 19.40 -0.39 10.46
CA LYS A 31 18.61 -0.67 11.65
C LYS A 31 19.04 0.25 12.78
N LYS A 32 18.09 0.95 13.39
CA LYS A 32 18.30 1.71 14.62
C LYS A 32 17.54 1.04 15.77
N PRO A 33 18.20 0.67 16.88
CA PRO A 33 17.54 0.07 18.03
C PRO A 33 16.37 0.92 18.55
N MET A 34 15.28 0.28 18.95
CA MET A 34 14.12 0.91 19.56
C MET A 34 13.69 0.12 20.79
N GLN A 35 13.30 0.81 21.86
CA GLN A 35 12.85 0.18 23.09
C GLN A 35 11.32 0.05 23.11
N THR A 36 10.83 -1.13 23.50
CA THR A 36 9.41 -1.34 23.79
C THR A 36 9.15 -1.01 25.26
N PRO A 37 8.11 -0.22 25.58
CA PRO A 37 7.73 0.05 26.98
C PRO A 37 7.44 -1.24 27.76
N ASP A 38 7.89 -1.33 29.01
CA ASP A 38 7.69 -2.52 29.85
C ASP A 38 6.21 -2.91 29.98
N SER A 39 5.32 -1.92 30.06
CA SER A 39 3.87 -2.10 30.18
C SER A 39 3.22 -2.90 29.04
N VAL A 40 3.86 -3.00 27.88
CA VAL A 40 3.30 -3.72 26.71
C VAL A 40 4.13 -4.92 26.25
N LYS A 41 5.30 -5.18 26.87
CA LYS A 41 6.22 -6.24 26.44
C LYS A 41 5.60 -7.64 26.50
N GLU A 42 4.76 -7.89 27.50
CA GLU A 42 4.15 -9.20 27.72
C GLU A 42 3.08 -9.53 26.66
N TYR A 43 2.35 -8.52 26.16
CA TYR A 43 1.34 -8.70 25.12
C TYR A 43 1.92 -8.93 23.73
N PHE A 44 3.17 -8.51 23.49
CA PHE A 44 3.82 -8.53 22.18
C PHE A 44 5.17 -9.28 22.19
N PRO A 45 5.20 -10.57 22.59
CA PRO A 45 6.45 -11.30 22.80
C PRO A 45 7.27 -11.47 21.52
N ASN A 46 6.62 -11.50 20.36
CA ASN A 46 7.24 -11.74 19.06
C ASN A 46 7.61 -10.45 18.30
N THR A 47 7.15 -9.29 18.75
CA THR A 47 7.37 -8.00 18.06
C THR A 47 8.01 -6.94 18.95
N LYS A 48 8.28 -7.25 20.23
CA LYS A 48 9.05 -6.38 21.13
C LYS A 48 10.48 -6.16 20.61
N GLY A 49 10.94 -4.92 20.69
CA GLY A 49 12.31 -4.52 20.33
C GLY A 49 12.59 -4.47 18.82
N TYR A 50 11.58 -4.50 17.95
CA TYR A 50 11.79 -4.32 16.51
C TYR A 50 12.48 -2.97 16.23
N PRO A 51 13.53 -2.95 15.38
CA PRO A 51 14.29 -1.75 15.13
C PRO A 51 13.53 -0.78 14.22
N LEU A 52 13.82 0.51 14.36
CA LEU A 52 13.45 1.49 13.34
C LEU A 52 14.30 1.23 12.09
N LEU A 53 13.65 1.19 10.92
CA LEU A 53 14.32 1.03 9.63
C LEU A 53 14.49 2.39 8.95
N LYS A 54 15.70 2.66 8.47
CA LYS A 54 16.00 3.81 7.62
C LYS A 54 16.38 3.30 6.23
N GLY A 55 15.64 3.73 5.21
CA GLY A 55 15.92 3.41 3.82
C GLY A 55 17.10 4.22 3.29
N GLU A 56 18.02 3.55 2.61
CA GLU A 56 19.23 4.12 2.03
C GLU A 56 19.45 3.56 0.63
N LYS A 57 20.04 4.36 -0.27
CA LYS A 57 20.34 3.90 -1.63
C LYS A 57 21.51 2.92 -1.60
N ARG A 58 21.35 1.78 -2.26
CA ARG A 58 22.36 0.76 -2.52
C ARG A 58 22.63 0.73 -4.03
N GLY A 59 23.89 0.65 -4.44
CA GLY A 59 24.26 0.69 -5.87
C GLY A 59 23.92 -0.58 -6.67
N GLU A 60 23.53 -1.67 -6.01
CA GLU A 60 23.24 -2.95 -6.66
C GLU A 60 21.73 -3.19 -6.75
N LYS A 61 21.26 -3.49 -7.96
CA LYS A 61 19.87 -3.91 -8.23
C LYS A 61 19.62 -5.33 -7.72
N ARG A 62 18.48 -5.54 -7.06
CA ARG A 62 18.02 -6.86 -6.63
C ARG A 62 16.71 -7.21 -7.30
N ARG A 63 16.67 -8.37 -7.95
CA ARG A 63 15.42 -8.89 -8.51
C ARG A 63 14.51 -9.37 -7.38
N GLY A 64 13.27 -8.89 -7.38
CA GLY A 64 12.23 -9.37 -6.48
C GLY A 64 11.68 -10.72 -6.92
N ARG A 65 10.93 -11.36 -6.02
CA ARG A 65 10.06 -12.51 -6.35
C ARG A 65 8.62 -12.02 -6.49
N ALA A 66 7.78 -12.80 -7.17
CA ALA A 66 6.35 -12.56 -7.18
C ALA A 66 5.79 -12.53 -5.75
N LEU A 67 5.04 -11.48 -5.43
CA LEU A 67 4.39 -11.30 -4.13
C LEU A 67 2.87 -11.37 -4.29
N LYS A 68 2.20 -11.97 -3.31
CA LYS A 68 0.75 -11.89 -3.14
C LYS A 68 0.49 -11.06 -1.89
N VAL A 69 -0.11 -9.88 -2.05
CA VAL A 69 -0.34 -8.92 -0.98
C VAL A 69 -1.82 -8.64 -0.86
N GLY A 70 -2.32 -8.56 0.38
CA GLY A 70 -3.67 -8.10 0.69
C GLY A 70 -3.67 -6.66 1.18
N VAL A 71 -4.67 -5.88 0.80
CA VAL A 71 -4.91 -4.51 1.26
C VAL A 71 -6.34 -4.34 1.73
N VAL A 72 -6.52 -3.58 2.79
CA VAL A 72 -7.82 -3.25 3.39
C VAL A 72 -7.83 -1.76 3.77
N LEU A 73 -8.99 -1.11 3.64
CA LEU A 73 -9.22 0.24 4.17
C LEU A 73 -10.12 0.13 5.39
N SER A 74 -9.66 0.65 6.53
CA SER A 74 -10.38 0.58 7.81
C SER A 74 -10.74 1.98 8.31
N GLY A 75 -11.88 2.10 8.97
CA GLY A 75 -12.38 3.35 9.53
C GLY A 75 -13.13 4.24 8.54
N GLY A 76 -13.23 5.52 8.89
CA GLY A 76 -13.86 6.54 8.06
C GLY A 76 -13.00 6.91 6.85
N GLN A 77 -13.66 7.33 5.77
CA GLN A 77 -12.98 7.73 4.54
C GLN A 77 -12.02 8.90 4.75
N ALA A 78 -10.87 8.83 4.08
CA ALA A 78 -9.90 9.92 4.00
C ALA A 78 -9.41 10.08 2.56
N SER A 79 -9.24 11.34 2.13
CA SER A 79 -8.73 11.66 0.80
C SER A 79 -7.33 11.06 0.60
N GLY A 80 -7.15 10.29 -0.47
CA GLY A 80 -5.86 9.67 -0.83
C GLY A 80 -5.78 8.15 -0.65
N GLY A 81 -6.80 7.50 -0.06
CA GLY A 81 -6.80 6.03 0.09
C GLY A 81 -6.61 5.28 -1.22
N HIS A 82 -7.26 5.73 -2.29
CA HIS A 82 -7.06 5.16 -3.63
C HIS A 82 -5.61 5.27 -4.11
N ASN A 83 -4.93 6.40 -3.85
CA ASN A 83 -3.54 6.57 -4.25
C ASN A 83 -2.57 5.66 -3.47
N VAL A 84 -2.89 5.29 -2.22
CA VAL A 84 -2.13 4.28 -1.47
C VAL A 84 -2.22 2.92 -2.16
N ILE A 85 -3.44 2.49 -2.54
CA ILE A 85 -3.66 1.22 -3.24
C ILE A 85 -2.97 1.21 -4.61
N ILE A 86 -3.08 2.31 -5.37
CA ILE A 86 -2.43 2.44 -6.68
C ILE A 86 -0.91 2.39 -6.55
N GLY A 87 -0.32 3.12 -5.59
CA GLY A 87 1.11 3.09 -5.34
C GLY A 87 1.61 1.70 -4.93
N LEU A 88 0.83 0.98 -4.11
CA LEU A 88 1.14 -0.41 -3.75
C LEU A 88 1.09 -1.34 -4.98
N PHE A 89 0.07 -1.21 -5.84
CA PHE A 89 -0.02 -1.97 -7.08
C PHE A 89 1.18 -1.71 -8.00
N GLU A 90 1.51 -0.44 -8.24
CA GLU A 90 2.64 -0.05 -9.09
C GLU A 90 3.97 -0.57 -8.52
N ALA A 91 4.20 -0.44 -7.21
CA ALA A 91 5.37 -0.98 -6.54
C ALA A 91 5.48 -2.50 -6.68
N LEU A 92 4.37 -3.24 -6.53
CA LEU A 92 4.36 -4.69 -6.70
C LEU A 92 4.70 -5.11 -8.13
N LYS A 93 4.17 -4.40 -9.13
CA LYS A 93 4.47 -4.65 -10.54
C LYS A 93 5.91 -4.28 -10.90
N GLN A 94 6.47 -3.24 -10.28
CA GLN A 94 7.89 -2.88 -10.42
C GLN A 94 8.81 -3.95 -9.81
N ILE A 95 8.45 -4.50 -8.65
CA ILE A 95 9.21 -5.59 -7.99
C ILE A 95 9.18 -6.87 -8.81
N HIS A 96 7.98 -7.28 -9.27
CA HIS A 96 7.79 -8.45 -10.11
C HIS A 96 6.45 -8.39 -10.86
N PRO A 97 6.39 -8.54 -12.19
CA PRO A 97 5.16 -8.40 -12.98
C PRO A 97 4.03 -9.36 -12.57
N GLU A 98 4.38 -10.57 -12.11
CA GLU A 98 3.43 -11.59 -11.63
C GLU A 98 2.91 -11.33 -10.21
N SER A 99 3.36 -10.28 -9.53
CA SER A 99 2.81 -9.93 -8.21
C SER A 99 1.32 -9.60 -8.31
N VAL A 100 0.57 -9.96 -7.27
CA VAL A 100 -0.88 -9.84 -7.20
C VAL A 100 -1.26 -9.01 -5.97
N LEU A 101 -2.21 -8.10 -6.15
CA LEU A 101 -2.82 -7.32 -5.07
C LEU A 101 -4.28 -7.73 -4.89
N LEU A 102 -4.62 -8.16 -3.67
CA LEU A 102 -5.96 -8.52 -3.23
C LEU A 102 -6.55 -7.36 -2.44
N GLY A 103 -7.69 -6.84 -2.88
CA GLY A 103 -8.45 -5.83 -2.13
C GLY A 103 -9.55 -6.48 -1.31
N PHE A 104 -9.44 -6.46 0.02
CA PHE A 104 -10.48 -6.95 0.92
C PHE A 104 -11.65 -5.97 1.00
N LEU A 105 -12.87 -6.50 0.91
CA LEU A 105 -14.08 -5.71 0.75
C LEU A 105 -14.68 -5.28 2.09
N GLU A 106 -15.14 -4.03 2.17
CA GLU A 106 -15.88 -3.46 3.31
C GLU A 106 -15.12 -3.50 4.66
N GLY A 107 -13.81 -3.33 4.60
CA GLY A 107 -12.94 -3.23 5.77
C GLY A 107 -12.52 -4.56 6.37
N PRO A 108 -12.17 -4.61 7.67
CA PRO A 108 -11.63 -5.82 8.30
C PRO A 108 -12.56 -7.04 8.25
N SER A 109 -13.88 -6.83 8.16
CA SER A 109 -14.86 -7.89 7.94
C SER A 109 -14.57 -8.72 6.68
N GLY A 110 -14.12 -8.07 5.59
CA GLY A 110 -13.75 -8.76 4.37
C GLY A 110 -12.57 -9.72 4.54
N ILE A 111 -11.65 -9.44 5.48
CA ILE A 111 -10.56 -10.37 5.82
C ILE A 111 -11.11 -11.59 6.52
N ILE A 112 -11.98 -11.38 7.52
CA ILE A 112 -12.58 -12.45 8.34
C ILE A 112 -13.44 -13.37 7.46
N GLU A 113 -14.23 -12.79 6.56
CA GLU A 113 -15.18 -13.50 5.70
C GLU A 113 -14.55 -14.00 4.39
N GLY A 114 -13.28 -13.71 4.15
CA GLY A 114 -12.60 -14.10 2.90
C GLY A 114 -13.15 -13.41 1.65
N ARG A 115 -13.77 -12.22 1.81
CA ARG A 115 -14.31 -11.43 0.69
C ARG A 115 -13.25 -10.48 0.17
N PHE A 116 -12.72 -10.78 -1.01
CA PHE A 116 -11.75 -9.93 -1.69
C PHE A 116 -11.92 -10.01 -3.21
N LYS A 117 -11.33 -9.04 -3.91
CA LYS A 117 -11.17 -9.07 -5.37
C LYS A 117 -9.71 -8.88 -5.76
N LEU A 118 -9.34 -9.37 -6.95
CA LEU A 118 -8.07 -9.05 -7.58
C LEU A 118 -8.14 -7.60 -8.08
N LEU A 119 -7.15 -6.78 -7.70
CA LEU A 119 -7.07 -5.41 -8.20
C LEU A 119 -6.27 -5.38 -9.50
N GLU A 120 -6.89 -4.84 -10.54
CA GLU A 120 -6.31 -4.75 -11.88
C GLU A 120 -6.06 -3.31 -12.30
N ARG A 121 -5.06 -3.11 -13.16
CA ARG A 121 -4.66 -1.78 -13.65
C ARG A 121 -5.83 -0.99 -14.23
N LYS A 122 -6.67 -1.65 -15.04
CA LYS A 122 -7.83 -1.03 -15.71
C LYS A 122 -8.85 -0.48 -14.72
N GLU A 123 -9.08 -1.16 -13.61
CA GLU A 123 -9.97 -0.69 -12.56
C GLU A 123 -9.31 0.47 -11.80
N LEU A 124 -8.08 0.28 -11.34
CA LEU A 124 -7.33 1.24 -10.53
C LEU A 124 -7.16 2.60 -11.21
N ASP A 125 -6.96 2.63 -12.53
CA ASP A 125 -6.79 3.89 -13.27
C ASP A 125 -8.03 4.78 -13.22
N ASN A 126 -9.23 4.23 -13.01
CA ASN A 126 -10.45 5.02 -12.82
C ASN A 126 -10.45 5.80 -11.50
N TYR A 127 -9.71 5.32 -10.50
CA TYR A 127 -9.66 5.88 -9.15
C TYR A 127 -8.42 6.76 -8.91
N ARG A 128 -7.53 6.89 -9.90
CA ARG A 128 -6.30 7.67 -9.76
C ARG A 128 -6.58 9.12 -9.39
N ASN A 129 -5.98 9.57 -8.29
CA ASN A 129 -6.11 10.92 -7.73
C ASN A 129 -7.56 11.33 -7.34
N SER A 130 -8.44 10.34 -7.14
CA SER A 130 -9.78 10.54 -6.60
C SER A 130 -9.80 10.44 -5.07
N GLY A 131 -10.81 11.04 -4.43
CA GLY A 131 -11.09 10.85 -3.01
C GLY A 131 -11.93 9.59 -2.77
N GLY A 132 -12.27 9.33 -1.50
CA GLY A 132 -13.09 8.17 -1.12
C GLY A 132 -12.31 6.89 -0.92
N PHE A 133 -13.03 5.86 -0.48
CA PHE A 133 -12.58 4.47 -0.28
C PHE A 133 -13.44 3.47 -1.08
N ASP A 134 -14.28 3.95 -2.00
CA ASP A 134 -15.29 3.20 -2.74
C ASP A 134 -14.72 2.18 -3.75
N LEU A 135 -13.40 2.15 -3.98
CA LEU A 135 -12.76 1.07 -4.73
C LEU A 135 -12.94 -0.31 -4.07
N ILE A 136 -12.82 -0.39 -2.74
CA ILE A 136 -12.97 -1.65 -1.97
C ILE A 136 -13.85 -1.51 -0.73
N GLY A 137 -14.42 -0.33 -0.48
CA GLY A 137 -15.19 -0.04 0.72
C GLY A 137 -14.33 0.04 1.99
N SER A 138 -14.97 0.37 3.11
CA SER A 138 -14.31 0.37 4.42
C SER A 138 -15.28 0.00 5.53
N GLY A 139 -14.73 -0.37 6.68
CA GLY A 139 -15.50 -0.83 7.83
C GLY A 139 -14.76 -0.56 9.14
N ARG A 140 -15.46 -0.75 10.27
CA ARG A 140 -14.95 -0.55 11.64
C ARG A 140 -15.00 -1.83 12.48
N THR A 141 -15.26 -2.96 11.82
CA THR A 141 -15.39 -4.29 12.40
C THR A 141 -14.12 -4.72 13.10
#